data_AF-A0A402AST7-F1
#
_entry.id   AF-A0A402AST7-F1
#
_cell.length_a   1.000
_cell.length_b   1.000
_cell.length_c   1.000
_cell.angle_alpha   90.00
_cell.angle_beta   90.00
_cell.angle_gamma   90.00
#
_symmetry.space_group_name_H-M   'P 1'
#
loop_
_entity.id
_entity.type
_entity.pdbx_description
1 polymer ?
#
loop_
_entity_poly.entity_id
_entity_poly.type
_entity_poly.pdbx_seq_one_letter_code
_entity_poly.pdbx_strand_id
1 'polypeptide(L)'
;MQVPTVSLKSGASEQSGPPQRKNNSYQATLWQRIVQHRGSYLYVAPMFVLYLVFSVYPLFASLGFTLYQWNGIGDPTAYVGLDNFKRVIGDSLFWGAFIHAATYTVVLVPIQLTLALMLALILNNPRFRGSTFYRTIYFLPVVTSPAIIGVIVQLILTNFGET
;
A
#
# COMPACT_ATOMS: atom_id res chain seq x y z
N MET A 1 47.67 68.53 8.33
CA MET A 1 46.60 68.27 7.35
C MET A 1 45.44 67.63 8.12
N GLN A 2 44.48 68.45 8.54
CA GLN A 2 43.33 68.05 9.38
C GLN A 2 42.14 67.76 8.47
N VAL A 3 41.53 66.59 8.67
CA VAL A 3 40.31 66.18 7.95
C VAL A 3 39.10 66.76 8.72
N PRO A 4 38.15 67.45 8.07
CA PRO A 4 36.97 67.98 8.76
C PRO A 4 35.95 66.88 9.06
N THR A 5 35.46 66.88 10.30
CA THR A 5 34.37 66.07 10.83
C THR A 5 33.03 66.54 10.28
N VAL A 6 32.34 65.70 9.52
CA VAL A 6 30.94 65.91 9.13
C VAL A 6 30.03 65.45 10.26
N SER A 7 29.41 66.41 10.93
CA SER A 7 28.26 66.22 11.82
C SER A 7 26.99 66.20 10.95
N LEU A 8 26.27 65.07 10.93
CA LEU A 8 24.89 65.02 10.45
C LEU A 8 23.97 64.61 11.60
N LYS A 9 23.38 65.64 12.19
CA LYS A 9 22.24 65.58 13.09
C LYS A 9 20.96 65.42 12.26
N SER A 10 20.05 64.57 12.77
CA SER A 10 18.60 64.66 12.59
C SER A 10 18.02 64.41 11.19
N GLY A 11 17.56 63.17 11.01
CA GLY A 11 16.47 62.81 10.11
C GLY A 11 15.60 61.78 10.79
N ALA A 12 14.88 62.19 11.84
CA ALA A 12 13.73 61.46 12.33
C ALA A 12 12.65 61.55 11.24
N SER A 13 12.56 60.52 10.42
CA SER A 13 11.40 60.27 9.56
C SER A 13 10.90 58.87 9.90
N GLU A 14 9.84 58.86 10.70
CA GLU A 14 8.83 57.81 10.74
C GLU A 14 8.61 57.25 9.33
N GLN A 15 9.11 56.04 9.09
CA GLN A 15 8.55 55.17 8.08
C GLN A 15 7.95 53.98 8.82
N SER A 16 6.69 54.18 9.18
CA SER A 16 5.70 53.15 9.47
C SER A 16 5.88 51.98 8.50
N GLY A 17 6.43 50.88 9.00
CA GLY A 17 6.45 49.62 8.27
C GLY A 17 5.03 49.21 7.88
N PRO A 18 4.84 48.48 6.77
CA PRO A 18 3.52 48.09 6.30
C PRO A 18 2.75 47.36 7.40
N PRO A 19 1.43 47.59 7.55
CA PRO A 19 0.64 46.93 8.57
C PRO A 19 0.75 45.41 8.34
N GLN A 20 1.39 44.72 9.29
CA GLN A 20 1.37 43.27 9.36
C GLN A 20 -0.09 42.84 9.53
N ARG A 21 -0.75 42.48 8.43
CA ARG A 21 -2.05 41.81 8.45
C ARG A 21 -1.86 40.52 9.22
N LYS A 22 -2.25 40.52 10.50
CA LYS A 22 -2.44 39.31 11.32
C LYS A 22 -3.47 38.44 10.62
N ASN A 23 -3.00 37.57 9.73
CA ASN A 23 -3.82 36.59 9.04
C ASN A 23 -4.19 35.51 10.07
N ASN A 24 -5.28 35.78 10.77
CA ASN A 24 -5.86 34.88 11.75
C ASN A 24 -6.64 33.75 11.03
N SER A 25 -6.02 33.12 10.03
CA SER A 25 -6.60 32.06 9.19
C SER A 25 -6.50 30.66 9.81
N TYR A 26 -6.21 30.58 11.12
CA TYR A 26 -5.95 29.33 11.83
C TYR A 26 -7.20 28.53 12.24
N GLN A 27 -8.43 29.00 11.94
CA GLN A 27 -9.66 28.30 12.31
C GLN A 27 -10.69 28.13 11.18
N ALA A 28 -10.24 27.92 9.94
CA ALA A 28 -11.16 27.38 8.93
C ALA A 28 -11.55 25.95 9.32
N THR A 29 -12.79 25.77 9.79
CA THR A 29 -13.37 24.47 10.18
C THR A 29 -13.27 23.49 9.01
N LEU A 30 -13.02 22.20 9.26
CA LEU A 30 -12.90 21.17 8.21
C LEU A 30 -14.05 21.23 7.20
N TRP A 31 -15.26 21.52 7.68
CA TRP A 31 -16.47 21.71 6.88
C TRP A 31 -16.39 22.86 5.87
N GLN A 32 -15.78 24.00 6.21
CA GLN A 32 -15.63 25.13 5.28
C GLN A 32 -14.65 24.80 4.15
N ARG A 33 -13.59 24.03 4.45
CA ARG A 33 -12.61 23.58 3.45
C ARG A 33 -13.21 22.55 2.48
N ILE A 34 -14.04 21.65 2.99
CA ILE A 34 -14.75 20.64 2.19
C ILE A 34 -15.75 21.31 1.22
N VAL A 35 -16.51 22.31 1.70
CA VAL A 35 -17.48 23.03 0.87
C VAL A 35 -16.79 23.90 -0.19
N GLN A 36 -15.63 24.48 0.11
CA GLN A 36 -14.85 25.26 -0.86
C GLN A 36 -14.24 24.40 -1.99
N HIS A 37 -13.91 23.13 -1.73
CA HIS A 37 -13.29 22.22 -2.72
C HIS A 37 -14.26 21.18 -3.28
N ARG A 38 -15.57 21.45 -3.25
CA ARG A 38 -16.62 20.53 -3.74
C ARG A 38 -16.37 19.96 -5.13
N GLY A 39 -15.84 20.77 -6.04
CA GLY A 39 -15.47 20.30 -7.39
C GLY A 39 -14.42 19.19 -7.36
N SER A 40 -13.37 19.34 -6.55
CA SER A 40 -12.32 18.33 -6.38
C SER A 40 -12.84 17.03 -5.76
N TYR A 41 -13.75 17.13 -4.78
CA TYR A 41 -14.37 15.93 -4.19
C TYR A 41 -15.29 15.20 -5.17
N LEU A 42 -15.95 15.92 -6.09
CA LEU A 42 -16.83 15.31 -7.09
C LEU A 42 -16.05 14.47 -8.12
N TYR A 43 -14.81 14.84 -8.42
CA TYR A 43 -13.91 14.02 -9.25
C TYR A 43 -13.41 12.76 -8.54
N VAL A 44 -13.19 12.82 -7.22
CA VAL A 44 -12.75 11.66 -6.43
C VAL A 44 -13.93 10.74 -6.06
N ALA A 45 -15.13 11.30 -5.94
CA ALA A 45 -16.35 10.60 -5.54
C ALA A 45 -16.62 9.29 -6.32
N PRO A 46 -16.59 9.23 -7.67
CA PRO A 46 -16.89 7.99 -8.38
C PRO A 46 -15.87 6.88 -8.07
N MET A 47 -14.59 7.20 -7.96
CA MET A 47 -13.57 6.21 -7.58
C MET A 47 -13.76 5.72 -6.13
N PHE A 48 -14.12 6.64 -5.22
CA PHE A 48 -14.39 6.28 -3.83
C PHE A 48 -15.63 5.41 -3.69
N VAL A 49 -16.69 5.71 -4.43
CA VAL A 49 -17.92 4.88 -4.46
C VAL A 49 -17.59 3.48 -4.98
N LEU A 50 -16.84 3.35 -6.07
CA LEU A 50 -16.43 2.05 -6.59
C LEU A 50 -15.60 1.27 -5.55
N TYR A 51 -14.63 1.92 -4.90
CA TYR A 51 -13.86 1.29 -3.83
C TYR A 51 -14.75 0.80 -2.67
N LEU A 52 -15.71 1.62 -2.25
CA LEU A 52 -16.64 1.24 -1.19
C LEU A 52 -17.51 0.03 -1.59
N VAL A 53 -18.04 0.02 -2.80
CA VAL A 53 -18.96 -1.05 -3.26
C VAL A 53 -18.22 -2.35 -3.57
N PHE A 54 -17.03 -2.28 -4.16
CA PHE A 54 -16.32 -3.47 -4.64
C PHE A 54 -15.22 -3.98 -3.71
N SER A 55 -14.77 -3.20 -2.73
CA SER A 55 -13.76 -3.63 -1.76
C SER A 55 -14.27 -3.61 -0.34
N VAL A 56 -14.85 -2.49 0.10
CA VAL A 56 -15.24 -2.31 1.50
C VAL A 56 -16.53 -3.06 1.85
N TYR A 57 -17.54 -3.01 0.99
CA TYR A 57 -18.78 -3.75 1.15
C TYR A 57 -18.56 -5.26 1.25
N PRO A 58 -17.86 -5.94 0.32
CA PRO A 58 -17.64 -7.39 0.45
C PRO A 58 -16.79 -7.73 1.67
N LEU A 59 -15.82 -6.88 2.07
CA LEU A 59 -15.06 -7.08 3.30
C LEU A 59 -15.97 -7.16 4.53
N PHE A 60 -16.87 -6.19 4.70
CA PHE A 60 -17.81 -6.19 5.83
C PHE A 60 -18.87 -7.29 5.71
N ALA A 61 -19.34 -7.59 4.51
CA ALA A 61 -20.27 -8.70 4.27
C ALA A 61 -19.61 -10.04 4.66
N SER A 62 -18.35 -10.26 4.28
CA SER A 62 -17.58 -11.44 4.67
C SER A 62 -17.43 -11.54 6.19
N LEU A 63 -17.13 -10.44 6.88
CA LEU A 63 -17.11 -10.41 8.34
C LEU A 63 -18.48 -10.76 8.95
N GLY A 64 -19.56 -10.24 8.39
CA GLY A 64 -20.92 -10.62 8.78
C GLY A 64 -21.17 -12.12 8.63
N PHE A 65 -20.78 -12.71 7.50
CA PHE A 65 -20.93 -14.15 7.25
C PHE A 65 -20.15 -15.03 8.22
N THR A 66 -19.04 -14.55 8.81
CA THR A 66 -18.30 -15.33 9.83
C THR A 66 -19.12 -15.61 11.10
N LEU A 67 -20.17 -14.82 11.35
CA LEU A 67 -21.08 -15.00 12.48
C LEU A 67 -22.17 -16.05 12.23
N TYR A 68 -22.27 -16.53 10.98
CA TYR A 68 -23.23 -17.54 10.58
C TYR A 68 -22.52 -18.87 10.32
N GLN A 69 -23.21 -19.97 10.59
CA GLN A 69 -22.79 -21.30 10.21
C GLN A 69 -23.29 -21.53 8.79
N TRP A 70 -22.49 -21.10 7.82
CA TRP A 70 -22.84 -21.16 6.41
C TRP A 70 -21.73 -21.84 5.61
N ASN A 71 -22.13 -22.80 4.78
CA ASN A 71 -21.24 -23.56 3.90
C ASN A 71 -21.11 -22.93 2.50
N GLY A 72 -21.60 -21.70 2.32
CA GLY A 72 -21.58 -20.99 1.03
C GLY A 72 -22.71 -21.38 0.07
N ILE A 73 -23.62 -22.27 0.47
CA ILE A 73 -24.75 -22.72 -0.35
C ILE A 73 -26.06 -22.33 0.34
N GLY A 74 -26.95 -21.64 -0.38
CA GLY A 74 -28.23 -21.15 0.15
C GLY A 74 -28.09 -19.93 1.06
N ASP A 75 -29.15 -19.57 1.77
CA ASP A 75 -29.14 -18.39 2.65
C ASP A 75 -28.49 -18.69 4.02
N PRO A 76 -27.72 -17.74 4.59
CA PRO A 76 -27.12 -17.89 5.91
C PRO A 76 -28.19 -17.75 7.00
N THR A 77 -28.88 -18.85 7.31
CA THR A 77 -29.99 -18.88 8.28
C THR A 77 -29.55 -19.19 9.71
N ALA A 78 -28.40 -19.85 9.89
CA ALA A 78 -27.89 -20.30 11.18
C ALA A 78 -26.94 -19.27 11.80
N TYR A 79 -27.44 -18.32 12.60
CA TYR A 79 -26.60 -17.38 13.36
C TYR A 79 -25.99 -18.07 14.59
N VAL A 80 -24.67 -18.17 14.64
CA VAL A 80 -23.89 -18.82 15.72
C VAL A 80 -22.97 -17.85 16.46
N GLY A 81 -23.01 -16.56 16.10
CA GLY A 81 -22.21 -15.53 16.75
C GLY A 81 -20.71 -15.84 16.69
N LEU A 82 -20.05 -15.91 17.84
CA LEU A 82 -18.58 -16.11 17.92
C LEU A 82 -18.15 -17.58 18.04
N ASP A 83 -19.07 -18.54 17.96
CA ASP A 83 -18.72 -19.95 18.17
C ASP A 83 -17.81 -20.51 17.08
N ASN A 84 -17.91 -19.99 15.84
CA ASN A 84 -16.96 -20.30 14.76
C ASN A 84 -15.52 -19.97 15.15
N PHE A 85 -15.29 -18.84 15.81
CA PHE A 85 -13.95 -18.43 16.24
C PHE A 85 -13.41 -19.33 17.35
N LYS A 86 -14.24 -19.71 18.33
CA LYS A 86 -13.84 -20.65 19.39
C LYS A 86 -13.42 -22.00 18.81
N ARG A 87 -14.18 -22.50 17.82
CA ARG A 87 -13.88 -23.76 17.13
C ARG A 87 -12.54 -23.71 16.41
N VAL A 88 -12.26 -22.63 15.67
CA VAL A 88 -11.00 -22.45 14.94
C VAL A 88 -9.81 -22.34 15.88
N ILE A 89 -9.94 -21.62 17.00
CA ILE A 89 -8.84 -21.45 17.97
C ILE A 89 -8.45 -22.78 18.61
N GLY A 90 -9.40 -23.70 18.81
CA GLY A 90 -9.13 -25.04 19.36
C GLY A 90 -8.67 -26.07 18.32
N ASP A 91 -8.64 -25.73 17.04
CA ASP A 91 -8.34 -26.68 15.97
C ASP A 91 -6.83 -26.76 15.69
N SER A 92 -6.23 -27.92 15.97
CA SER A 92 -4.80 -28.15 15.71
C SER A 92 -4.45 -28.12 14.22
N LEU A 93 -5.38 -28.48 13.34
CA LEU A 93 -5.16 -28.44 11.90
C LEU A 93 -5.06 -26.99 11.40
N PHE A 94 -5.90 -26.10 11.94
CA PHE A 94 -5.84 -24.67 11.66
C PHE A 94 -4.48 -24.08 12.06
N TRP A 95 -4.02 -24.35 13.29
CA TRP A 95 -2.72 -23.85 13.75
C TRP A 95 -1.55 -24.45 12.97
N GLY A 96 -1.61 -25.74 12.62
CA GLY A 96 -0.61 -26.36 11.74
C GLY A 96 -0.51 -25.64 10.40
N ALA A 97 -1.65 -25.49 9.70
CA ALA A 97 -1.72 -24.79 8.43
C ALA A 97 -1.28 -23.32 8.54
N PHE A 98 -1.68 -22.62 9.61
CA PHE A 98 -1.30 -21.25 9.89
C PHE A 98 0.22 -21.11 10.09
N ILE A 99 0.84 -21.99 10.88
CA ILE A 99 2.29 -21.98 11.12
C ILE A 99 3.05 -22.29 9.82
N HIS A 100 2.57 -23.24 9.01
CA HIS A 100 3.19 -23.51 7.71
C HIS A 100 3.12 -22.29 6.79
N ALA A 101 1.97 -21.64 6.67
CA ALA A 101 1.81 -20.42 5.87
C ALA A 101 2.65 -19.24 6.39
N ALA A 102 2.69 -19.05 7.71
CA ALA A 102 3.47 -18.02 8.37
C ALA A 102 4.98 -18.25 8.18
N THR A 103 5.45 -19.48 8.42
CA THR A 103 6.86 -19.85 8.23
C THR A 103 7.27 -19.69 6.77
N TYR A 104 6.43 -20.15 5.83
CA TYR A 104 6.66 -19.95 4.41
C TYR A 104 6.81 -18.47 4.06
N THR A 105 5.91 -17.61 4.55
CA THR A 105 5.95 -16.17 4.27
C THR A 105 7.19 -15.51 4.88
N VAL A 106 7.49 -15.80 6.15
CA VAL A 106 8.63 -15.22 6.89
C VAL A 106 9.96 -15.63 6.29
N VAL A 107 10.06 -16.82 5.70
CA VAL A 107 11.29 -17.30 5.03
C VAL A 107 11.36 -16.77 3.59
N LEU A 108 10.26 -16.88 2.83
CA LEU A 108 10.24 -16.54 1.41
C LEU A 108 10.41 -15.04 1.18
N VAL A 109 9.72 -14.18 1.93
CA VAL A 109 9.71 -12.74 1.69
C VAL A 109 11.11 -12.12 1.84
N PRO A 110 11.89 -12.38 2.90
CA PRO A 110 13.25 -11.87 3.02
C PRO A 110 14.19 -12.42 1.95
N ILE A 111 14.08 -13.71 1.60
CA ILE A 111 14.89 -14.30 0.54
C ILE A 111 14.59 -13.62 -0.79
N GLN A 112 13.31 -13.47 -1.14
CA GLN A 112 12.87 -12.81 -2.36
C GLN A 112 13.34 -11.35 -2.41
N LEU A 113 13.20 -10.61 -1.32
CA LEU A 113 13.64 -9.22 -1.22
C LEU A 113 15.16 -9.12 -1.34
N THR A 114 15.91 -10.00 -0.67
CA THR A 114 17.38 -10.03 -0.72
C THR A 114 17.87 -10.31 -2.13
N LEU A 115 17.32 -11.32 -2.80
CA LEU A 115 17.66 -11.66 -4.18
C LEU A 115 17.29 -10.53 -5.16
N ALA A 116 16.11 -9.94 -5.01
CA ALA A 116 15.68 -8.83 -5.84
C ALA A 116 16.59 -7.61 -5.67
N LEU A 117 17.00 -7.28 -4.44
CA LEU A 117 17.93 -6.19 -4.15
C LEU A 117 19.33 -6.49 -4.66
N MET A 118 19.85 -7.70 -4.45
CA MET A 118 21.16 -8.12 -4.98
C MET A 118 21.19 -7.99 -6.51
N LEU A 119 20.18 -8.49 -7.20
CA LEU A 119 20.06 -8.36 -8.65
C LEU A 119 19.92 -6.89 -9.08
N ALA A 120 19.11 -6.09 -8.37
CA ALA A 120 18.97 -4.67 -8.66
C ALA A 120 20.31 -3.93 -8.55
N LEU A 121 21.12 -4.22 -7.52
CA LEU A 121 22.45 -3.61 -7.34
C LEU A 121 23.42 -4.00 -8.45
N ILE A 122 23.41 -5.28 -8.87
CA ILE A 122 24.25 -5.76 -9.98
C ILE A 122 23.85 -5.07 -11.29
N LEU A 123 22.55 -4.99 -11.59
CA LEU A 123 22.03 -4.39 -12.82
C LEU A 123 22.13 -2.85 -12.84
N ASN A 124 22.21 -2.20 -11.69
CA ASN A 124 22.38 -0.75 -11.56
C ASN A 124 23.83 -0.28 -11.84
N ASN A 125 24.79 -1.20 -11.99
CA ASN A 125 26.17 -0.83 -12.29
C ASN A 125 26.30 -0.37 -13.76
N PRO A 126 26.75 0.88 -14.04
CA PRO A 126 26.84 1.41 -15.40
C PRO A 126 27.84 0.68 -16.31
N ARG A 127 28.68 -0.22 -15.76
CA ARG A 127 29.57 -1.09 -16.55
C ARG A 127 28.88 -2.32 -17.14
N PHE A 128 27.68 -2.68 -16.71
CA PHE A 128 26.92 -3.81 -17.25
C PHE A 128 26.22 -3.43 -18.58
N ARG A 129 26.91 -3.68 -19.70
CA ARG A 129 26.34 -3.52 -21.04
C ARG A 129 25.30 -4.64 -21.27
N GLY A 130 24.02 -4.31 -21.21
CA GLY A 130 22.92 -5.27 -21.43
C GLY A 130 21.90 -5.40 -20.28
N SER A 131 21.93 -4.52 -19.26
CA SER A 131 21.03 -4.57 -18.09
C SER A 131 19.53 -4.67 -18.46
N THR A 132 19.11 -4.10 -19.59
CA THR A 132 17.72 -4.16 -20.06
C THR A 132 17.29 -5.57 -20.51
N PHE A 133 18.19 -6.33 -21.12
CA PHE A 133 17.90 -7.71 -21.56
C PHE A 133 17.74 -8.65 -20.36
N TYR A 134 18.67 -8.59 -19.40
CA TYR A 134 18.60 -9.37 -18.16
C TYR A 134 17.38 -9.01 -17.31
N ARG A 135 17.04 -7.72 -17.23
CA ARG A 135 15.83 -7.24 -16.57
C ARG A 135 14.58 -7.90 -17.18
N THR A 136 14.49 -7.93 -18.50
CA THR A 136 13.34 -8.52 -19.21
C THR A 136 13.18 -10.01 -18.89
N ILE A 137 14.27 -10.79 -18.96
CA ILE A 137 14.23 -12.24 -18.67
C ILE A 137 13.80 -12.51 -17.23
N TYR A 138 14.29 -11.73 -16.25
CA TYR A 138 13.91 -11.89 -14.85
C TYR A 138 12.44 -11.55 -14.58
N PHE A 139 11.87 -10.59 -15.33
CA PHE A 139 10.47 -10.21 -15.17
C PHE A 139 9.50 -11.13 -15.92
N LEU A 140 9.95 -11.89 -16.93
CA LEU A 140 9.10 -12.80 -17.70
C LEU A 140 8.28 -13.77 -16.82
N PRO A 141 8.86 -14.47 -15.83
CA PRO A 141 8.11 -15.40 -14.98
C PRO A 141 7.02 -14.72 -14.16
N VAL A 142 7.26 -13.49 -13.69
CA VAL A 142 6.29 -12.72 -12.89
C VAL A 142 5.12 -12.24 -13.73
N VAL A 143 5.35 -11.96 -15.01
CA VAL A 143 4.31 -11.57 -15.97
C VAL A 143 3.58 -12.79 -16.54
N THR A 144 4.17 -13.98 -16.41
CA THR A 144 3.55 -15.24 -16.86
C THR A 144 2.43 -15.65 -15.91
N SER A 145 1.31 -16.12 -16.47
CA SER A 145 0.16 -16.57 -15.68
C SER A 145 0.55 -17.74 -14.76
N PRO A 146 0.10 -17.77 -13.48
CA PRO A 146 0.32 -18.90 -12.58
C PRO A 146 -0.12 -20.25 -13.18
N ALA A 147 -1.14 -20.25 -14.04
CA ALA A 147 -1.60 -21.46 -14.71
C ALA A 147 -0.52 -22.06 -15.65
N ILE A 148 0.19 -21.22 -16.41
CA ILE A 148 1.26 -21.67 -17.31
C ILE A 148 2.43 -22.22 -16.51
N ILE A 149 2.79 -21.56 -15.41
CA ILE A 149 3.85 -22.01 -14.50
C ILE A 149 3.51 -23.40 -13.96
N GLY A 150 2.26 -23.62 -13.54
CA GLY A 150 1.76 -24.91 -13.07
C GLY A 150 1.93 -26.01 -14.13
N VAL A 151 1.54 -25.74 -15.38
CA VAL A 151 1.70 -26.70 -16.49
C VAL A 151 3.18 -27.01 -16.75
N ILE A 152 4.06 -26.01 -16.78
CA ILE A 152 5.50 -26.22 -16.99
C ILE A 152 6.09 -27.07 -15.87
N VAL A 153 5.77 -26.76 -14.62
CA VAL A 153 6.25 -27.54 -13.46
C VAL A 153 5.73 -28.97 -13.52
N GLN A 154 4.46 -29.17 -13.89
CA GLN A 154 3.91 -30.51 -14.07
C GLN A 154 4.63 -31.27 -15.19
N LEU A 155 4.91 -30.64 -16.34
CA LEU A 155 5.64 -31.27 -17.44
C LEU A 155 7.08 -31.64 -17.06
N ILE A 156 7.74 -30.78 -16.29
CA ILE A 156 9.08 -31.01 -15.73
C ILE A 156 9.01 -32.21 -14.79
N LEU A 157 8.16 -32.19 -13.77
CA LEU A 157 8.06 -33.26 -12.76
C LEU A 157 7.60 -34.60 -13.36
N THR A 158 6.72 -34.60 -14.35
CA THR A 158 6.22 -35.82 -15.00
C THR A 158 7.30 -36.44 -15.89
N ASN A 159 8.15 -35.64 -16.56
CA ASN A 159 9.29 -36.18 -17.32
C ASN A 159 10.35 -36.86 -16.45
N PHE A 160 10.43 -36.52 -15.15
CA PHE A 160 11.37 -37.14 -14.21
C PHE A 160 10.81 -38.40 -13.52
N GLY A 161 9.57 -38.82 -13.83
CA GLY A 161 8.85 -39.91 -13.13
C GLY A 161 8.72 -41.24 -13.88
N GLU A 162 9.33 -41.40 -15.06
CA GLU A 162 9.25 -42.62 -15.90
C GLU A 162 10.56 -43.45 -15.87
N THR A 163 11.09 -43.71 -14.67
CA THR A 163 12.05 -44.81 -14.44
C THR A 163 11.74 -45.53 -13.15
#